data_AF-A0A966PZN4-F1
#
_entry.id   AF-A0A966PZN4-F1
#
_cell.length_a   1.000
_cell.length_b   1.000
_cell.length_c   1.000
_cell.angle_alpha   90.00
_cell.angle_beta   90.00
_cell.angle_gamma   90.00
#
_symmetry.space_group_name_H-M   'P 1'
#
loop_
_entity.id
_entity.type
_entity.pdbx_description
1 polymer ?
#
loop_
_entity_poly.entity_id
_entity_poly.type
_entity_poly.pdbx_seq_one_letter_code
_entity_poly.pdbx_strand_id
1 'polypeptide(L)'
;RLHLEIHVYLECRRKTKIFDYIIYANGGSNYTANDVTVTITGDGLYANAFAITNTVSNTVSSIVIDNLGYGYTYATVSLKSSLGSGATARAIISPQGGHGSDALTELGGSYLIMDIQVKDTESGILTTHNDYRQISLVEDPILYGTSTLSSLSAVSQLTVLYLNGTSVEYTEDEMVYQGASLASSLFRGHVVEWDSGNNIIKLSNTDGTPSKDLLIGANTTAARFVSDIINPTLQPRSGNILYTDNMTAIQRADDQAEDYKIILNF
;
A
#
# COMPACT_ATOMS: atom_id res chain seq x y z
N ARG A 1 3.25 4.30 22.15
CA ARG A 1 2.12 3.34 22.14
C ARG A 1 1.14 3.79 21.05
N LEU A 2 1.38 3.33 19.82
CA LEU A 2 0.43 3.25 18.72
C LEU A 2 1.08 2.27 17.75
N HIS A 3 0.58 1.04 17.83
CA HIS A 3 0.95 -0.10 17.01
C HIS A 3 -0.13 -0.15 15.94
N LEU A 4 0.25 0.06 14.68
CA LEU A 4 -0.65 -0.04 13.54
C LEU A 4 -0.08 -1.09 12.58
N GLU A 5 -0.16 -2.35 12.99
CA GLU A 5 -0.14 -3.48 12.07
C GLU A 5 -1.59 -3.71 11.64
N ILE A 6 -1.96 -3.23 10.45
CA ILE A 6 -3.19 -3.68 9.80
C ILE A 6 -2.87 -5.00 9.11
N HIS A 7 -2.90 -6.08 9.90
CA HIS A 7 -3.04 -7.41 9.35
C HIS A 7 -4.50 -7.60 8.91
N VAL A 8 -4.82 -7.28 7.66
CA VAL A 8 -6.06 -7.78 7.03
C VAL A 8 -5.86 -9.26 6.74
N TYR A 9 -6.02 -10.10 7.77
CA TYR A 9 -6.37 -11.50 7.55
C TYR A 9 -7.85 -11.53 7.11
N LEU A 10 -8.08 -11.33 5.81
CA LEU A 10 -9.25 -11.94 5.19
C LEU A 10 -8.96 -13.44 5.13
N GLU A 11 -9.23 -14.15 6.22
CA GLU A 11 -9.63 -15.55 6.10
C GLU A 11 -10.98 -15.60 5.39
N CYS A 12 -10.99 -15.27 4.10
CA CYS A 12 -11.97 -15.86 3.20
C CYS A 12 -11.62 -17.34 3.21
N ARG A 13 -12.28 -18.12 4.09
CA ARG A 13 -12.14 -19.58 4.10
C ARG A 13 -12.28 -20.02 2.64
N ARG A 14 -11.19 -20.48 2.02
CA ARG A 14 -11.15 -20.95 0.63
C ARG A 14 -12.18 -22.05 0.47
N LYS A 15 -13.41 -21.67 0.16
CA LYS A 15 -14.45 -22.58 -0.29
C LYS A 15 -14.34 -22.58 -1.79
N THR A 16 -13.51 -23.50 -2.27
CA THR A 16 -13.39 -23.89 -3.68
C THR A 16 -14.76 -23.85 -4.36
N LYS A 17 -14.85 -23.11 -5.48
CA LYS A 17 -16.00 -22.96 -6.41
C LYS A 17 -17.33 -23.50 -5.87
N ILE A 18 -18.19 -22.58 -5.45
CA ILE A 18 -19.48 -22.90 -4.85
C ILE A 18 -20.54 -22.87 -5.94
N PHE A 19 -21.45 -23.84 -5.95
CA PHE A 19 -22.68 -23.74 -6.73
C PHE A 19 -23.55 -22.65 -6.09
N ASP A 20 -23.85 -21.58 -6.81
CA ASP A 20 -24.33 -20.34 -6.17
C ASP A 20 -25.86 -20.32 -6.04
N TYR A 21 -26.57 -20.31 -7.17
CA TYR A 21 -28.02 -20.39 -7.20
C TYR A 21 -28.53 -21.00 -8.51
N ILE A 22 -29.78 -21.47 -8.50
CA ILE A 22 -30.44 -22.00 -9.70
C ILE A 22 -31.42 -20.96 -10.20
N ILE A 23 -31.27 -20.58 -11.47
CA ILE A 23 -32.29 -19.79 -12.16
C ILE A 23 -33.27 -20.75 -12.82
N TYR A 24 -34.52 -20.56 -12.48
CA TYR A 24 -35.65 -21.22 -13.11
C TYR A 24 -36.04 -20.49 -14.40
N ALA A 25 -36.16 -21.24 -15.51
CA ALA A 25 -36.43 -20.66 -16.83
C ALA A 25 -37.84 -21.01 -17.36
N ASN A 26 -38.40 -22.17 -16.98
CA ASN A 26 -39.77 -22.56 -17.32
C ASN A 26 -40.33 -23.55 -16.29
N GLY A 27 -41.63 -23.43 -15.97
CA GLY A 27 -42.35 -24.27 -15.02
C GLY A 27 -42.89 -25.57 -15.52
N GLY A 28 -42.92 -25.70 -16.86
CA GLY A 28 -43.57 -26.79 -17.55
C GLY A 28 -45.02 -26.98 -17.10
N SER A 29 -45.50 -28.21 -17.12
CA SER A 29 -46.89 -28.52 -16.77
C SER A 29 -47.00 -29.91 -16.15
N ASN A 30 -48.07 -30.15 -15.40
CA ASN A 30 -48.42 -31.41 -14.74
C ASN A 30 -47.44 -31.88 -13.66
N TYR A 31 -46.74 -30.94 -13.00
CA TYR A 31 -45.92 -31.24 -11.84
C TYR A 31 -46.76 -31.23 -10.56
N THR A 32 -46.89 -32.38 -9.91
CA THR A 32 -47.61 -32.54 -8.64
C THR A 32 -46.67 -32.45 -7.43
N ALA A 33 -47.21 -32.33 -6.22
CA ALA A 33 -46.40 -32.28 -5.00
C ALA A 33 -45.55 -33.55 -4.84
N ASN A 34 -44.27 -33.39 -4.53
CA ASN A 34 -43.29 -34.46 -4.29
C ASN A 34 -42.96 -35.38 -5.49
N ASP A 35 -43.36 -35.03 -6.72
CA ASP A 35 -43.06 -35.83 -7.94
C ASP A 35 -41.85 -35.30 -8.72
N VAL A 36 -41.13 -34.29 -8.21
CA VAL A 36 -40.02 -33.65 -8.94
C VAL A 36 -38.68 -34.05 -8.34
N THR A 37 -37.92 -34.84 -9.08
CA THR A 37 -36.51 -35.11 -8.77
C THR A 37 -35.64 -34.07 -9.47
N VAL A 38 -34.91 -33.27 -8.68
CA VAL A 38 -33.86 -32.38 -9.19
C VAL A 38 -32.54 -33.14 -9.19
N THR A 39 -31.86 -33.20 -10.34
CA THR A 39 -30.52 -33.78 -10.44
C THR A 39 -29.55 -32.73 -10.91
N ILE A 40 -28.48 -32.51 -10.13
CA ILE A 40 -27.36 -31.63 -10.49
C ILE A 40 -26.21 -32.53 -10.95
N THR A 41 -25.79 -32.39 -12.21
CA THR A 41 -24.64 -33.11 -12.77
C THR A 41 -23.54 -32.14 -13.17
N GLY A 42 -22.29 -32.48 -12.92
CA GLY A 42 -21.13 -31.63 -13.19
C GLY A 42 -19.83 -32.28 -12.74
N ASP A 43 -18.75 -31.50 -12.67
CA ASP A 43 -17.43 -31.94 -12.20
C ASP A 43 -17.20 -31.73 -10.69
N GLY A 44 -18.11 -31.04 -10.00
CA GLY A 44 -18.08 -30.85 -8.56
C GLY A 44 -18.74 -31.99 -7.77
N LEU A 45 -18.68 -31.88 -6.44
CA LEU A 45 -19.19 -32.90 -5.52
C LEU A 45 -20.25 -32.34 -4.57
N TYR A 46 -21.17 -33.22 -4.18
CA TYR A 46 -22.12 -33.05 -3.08
C TYR A 46 -23.19 -31.95 -3.20
N ALA A 47 -23.40 -31.36 -4.39
CA ALA A 47 -24.54 -30.46 -4.57
C ALA A 47 -25.88 -31.22 -4.55
N ASN A 48 -26.84 -30.70 -3.81
CA ASN A 48 -28.21 -31.22 -3.72
C ASN A 48 -29.21 -30.06 -3.73
N ALA A 49 -30.33 -30.25 -4.43
CA ALA A 49 -31.44 -29.32 -4.47
C ALA A 49 -32.77 -30.07 -4.57
N PHE A 50 -33.85 -29.39 -4.20
CA PHE A 50 -35.22 -29.89 -4.35
C PHE A 50 -36.10 -28.81 -5.00
N ALA A 51 -37.14 -29.25 -5.70
CA ALA A 51 -38.08 -28.33 -6.35
C ALA A 51 -39.32 -28.11 -5.48
N ILE A 52 -39.82 -26.89 -5.47
CA ILE A 52 -41.11 -26.52 -4.90
C ILE A 52 -42.09 -26.40 -6.05
N THR A 53 -43.21 -27.12 -6.00
CA THR A 53 -44.28 -27.07 -7.02
C THR A 53 -45.45 -26.20 -6.57
N ASN A 54 -46.07 -25.49 -7.51
CA ASN A 54 -47.34 -24.83 -7.30
C ASN A 54 -48.46 -25.83 -7.61
N THR A 55 -49.20 -26.25 -6.58
CA THR A 55 -50.26 -27.27 -6.68
C THR A 55 -51.56 -26.75 -7.30
N VAL A 56 -51.69 -25.44 -7.53
CA VAL A 56 -52.85 -24.84 -8.22
C VAL A 56 -52.61 -24.82 -9.73
N SER A 57 -51.42 -24.40 -10.17
CA SER A 57 -51.05 -24.37 -11.59
C SER A 57 -50.38 -25.66 -12.09
N ASN A 58 -50.06 -26.61 -11.19
CA ASN A 58 -49.30 -27.83 -11.46
C ASN A 58 -47.98 -27.56 -12.20
N THR A 59 -47.23 -26.55 -11.75
CA THR A 59 -45.95 -26.16 -12.32
C THR A 59 -44.84 -26.20 -11.27
N VAL A 60 -43.58 -26.34 -11.67
CA VAL A 60 -42.46 -26.05 -10.76
C VAL A 60 -42.46 -24.54 -10.47
N SER A 61 -42.38 -24.13 -9.22
CA SER A 61 -42.42 -22.72 -8.78
C SER A 61 -41.03 -22.17 -8.46
N SER A 62 -40.19 -22.96 -7.79
CA SER A 62 -38.81 -22.60 -7.46
C SER A 62 -37.97 -23.85 -7.22
N ILE A 63 -36.66 -23.70 -7.21
CA ILE A 63 -35.72 -24.75 -6.83
C ILE A 63 -34.89 -24.21 -5.68
N VAL A 64 -34.86 -24.95 -4.58
CA VAL A 64 -34.09 -24.61 -3.39
C VAL A 64 -32.91 -25.54 -3.30
N ILE A 65 -31.72 -24.97 -3.16
CA ILE A 65 -30.48 -25.72 -2.97
C ILE A 65 -30.37 -26.04 -1.48
N ASP A 66 -30.25 -27.33 -1.16
CA ASP A 66 -30.07 -27.82 0.21
C ASP A 66 -28.58 -27.86 0.58
N ASN A 67 -27.74 -28.31 -0.37
CA ASN A 67 -26.29 -28.25 -0.24
C ASN A 67 -25.68 -27.68 -1.53
N LEU A 68 -24.88 -26.62 -1.39
CA LEU A 68 -24.20 -25.97 -2.50
C LEU A 68 -23.08 -26.85 -3.09
N GLY A 69 -22.59 -27.85 -2.35
CA GLY A 69 -21.44 -28.63 -2.79
C GLY A 69 -20.19 -27.77 -3.02
N TYR A 70 -19.20 -28.32 -3.72
CA TYR A 70 -17.96 -27.60 -4.04
C TYR A 70 -17.25 -28.16 -5.27
N GLY A 71 -16.41 -27.33 -5.88
CA GLY A 71 -15.52 -27.72 -6.98
C GLY A 71 -16.15 -27.71 -8.36
N TYR A 72 -17.37 -27.18 -8.51
CA TYR A 72 -18.04 -27.11 -9.82
C TYR A 72 -17.37 -26.07 -10.71
N THR A 73 -16.95 -26.43 -11.91
CA THR A 73 -16.61 -25.50 -13.00
C THR A 73 -17.72 -25.42 -14.03
N TYR A 74 -18.52 -26.48 -14.16
CA TYR A 74 -19.77 -26.51 -14.89
C TYR A 74 -20.78 -27.39 -14.15
N ALA A 75 -22.06 -27.04 -14.26
CA ALA A 75 -23.12 -27.90 -13.79
C ALA A 75 -24.36 -27.78 -14.68
N THR A 76 -25.09 -28.89 -14.83
CA THR A 76 -26.36 -28.97 -15.52
C THR A 76 -27.42 -29.41 -14.51
N VAL A 77 -28.57 -28.75 -14.53
CA VAL A 77 -29.72 -29.10 -13.69
C VAL A 77 -30.76 -29.79 -14.55
N SER A 78 -31.17 -30.99 -14.16
CA SER A 78 -32.25 -31.74 -14.80
C SER A 78 -33.41 -31.91 -13.83
N LEU A 79 -34.63 -31.69 -14.33
CA LEU A 79 -35.88 -31.88 -13.60
C LEU A 79 -36.59 -33.09 -14.20
N LYS A 80 -36.77 -34.14 -13.40
CA LYS A 80 -37.49 -35.35 -13.83
C LYS A 80 -38.70 -35.58 -12.94
N SER A 81 -39.82 -35.95 -13.56
CA SER A 81 -41.10 -36.24 -12.92
C SER A 81 -41.80 -37.35 -13.72
N SER A 82 -42.67 -38.10 -13.06
CA SER A 82 -43.41 -39.19 -13.71
C SER A 82 -44.59 -38.69 -14.55
N LEU A 83 -45.13 -37.50 -14.23
CA LEU A 83 -46.29 -36.90 -14.89
C LEU A 83 -45.99 -35.55 -15.56
N GLY A 84 -45.06 -34.78 -14.98
CA GLY A 84 -44.74 -33.43 -15.39
C GLY A 84 -43.66 -33.37 -16.48
N SER A 85 -43.78 -32.38 -17.37
CA SER A 85 -42.80 -32.16 -18.44
C SER A 85 -42.60 -30.68 -18.76
N GLY A 86 -41.45 -30.36 -19.37
CA GLY A 86 -41.16 -29.03 -19.92
C GLY A 86 -40.55 -28.02 -18.95
N ALA A 87 -40.30 -28.38 -17.69
CA ALA A 87 -39.58 -27.48 -16.77
C ALA A 87 -38.07 -27.47 -17.09
N THR A 88 -37.47 -26.28 -17.05
CA THR A 88 -36.05 -26.08 -17.31
C THR A 88 -35.43 -25.18 -16.25
N ALA A 89 -34.19 -25.48 -15.90
CA ALA A 89 -33.42 -24.76 -14.89
C ALA A 89 -31.96 -24.65 -15.34
N ARG A 90 -31.29 -23.60 -14.87
CA ARG A 90 -29.87 -23.36 -15.13
C ARG A 90 -29.13 -23.16 -13.83
N ALA A 91 -28.03 -23.89 -13.65
CA ALA A 91 -27.09 -23.65 -12.58
C ALA A 91 -26.29 -22.38 -12.85
N ILE A 92 -26.11 -21.55 -11.82
CA ILE A 92 -25.14 -20.45 -11.81
C ILE A 92 -24.00 -20.85 -10.88
N ILE A 93 -22.78 -20.77 -11.40
CA ILE A 93 -21.55 -21.15 -10.71
C ILE A 93 -20.84 -19.86 -10.28
N SER A 94 -20.31 -19.84 -9.05
CA SER A 94 -19.54 -18.70 -8.55
C SER A 94 -18.24 -18.49 -9.34
N PRO A 95 -17.60 -17.31 -9.22
CA PRO A 95 -16.21 -17.12 -9.65
C PRO A 95 -15.26 -18.16 -9.04
N GLN A 96 -14.07 -18.29 -9.63
CA GLN A 96 -13.06 -19.24 -9.15
C GLN A 96 -12.63 -18.90 -7.73
N GLY A 97 -12.97 -19.76 -6.77
CA GLY A 97 -12.65 -19.57 -5.34
C GLY A 97 -13.84 -19.11 -4.49
N GLY A 98 -14.98 -18.83 -5.12
CA GLY A 98 -16.18 -18.29 -4.45
C GLY A 98 -16.30 -16.77 -4.63
N HIS A 99 -17.46 -16.22 -4.29
CA HIS A 99 -17.64 -14.76 -4.24
C HIS A 99 -16.78 -14.16 -3.13
N GLY A 100 -16.11 -13.05 -3.43
CA GLY A 100 -15.20 -12.38 -2.50
C GLY A 100 -13.89 -13.13 -2.26
N SER A 101 -13.56 -14.10 -3.12
CA SER A 101 -12.27 -14.79 -3.06
C SER A 101 -11.16 -13.98 -3.73
N ASP A 102 -11.52 -13.20 -4.75
CA ASP A 102 -10.70 -12.15 -5.33
C ASP A 102 -11.54 -10.89 -5.48
N ALA A 103 -11.79 -10.21 -4.35
CA ALA A 103 -12.62 -9.01 -4.32
C ALA A 103 -12.08 -7.89 -5.21
N LEU A 104 -10.76 -7.83 -5.44
CA LEU A 104 -10.14 -6.83 -6.29
C LEU A 104 -10.58 -7.00 -7.75
N THR A 105 -10.45 -8.22 -8.28
CA THR A 105 -10.92 -8.53 -9.63
C THR A 105 -12.45 -8.50 -9.72
N GLU A 106 -13.15 -9.02 -8.72
CA GLU A 106 -14.62 -9.16 -8.73
C GLU A 106 -15.36 -7.81 -8.66
N LEU A 107 -14.80 -6.81 -7.97
CA LEU A 107 -15.37 -5.46 -7.88
C LEU A 107 -14.83 -4.51 -8.96
N GLY A 108 -13.96 -4.98 -9.85
CA GLY A 108 -13.36 -4.17 -10.91
C GLY A 108 -12.44 -3.08 -10.36
N GLY A 109 -11.65 -3.39 -9.32
CA GLY A 109 -10.66 -2.46 -8.79
C GLY A 109 -9.54 -2.21 -9.81
N SER A 110 -9.39 -0.96 -10.24
CA SER A 110 -8.36 -0.54 -11.21
C SER A 110 -7.39 0.52 -10.67
N TYR A 111 -7.66 1.02 -9.46
CA TYR A 111 -6.87 2.09 -8.87
C TYR A 111 -6.51 1.77 -7.43
N LEU A 112 -5.27 2.04 -7.06
CA LEU A 112 -4.80 2.08 -5.68
C LEU A 112 -4.55 3.54 -5.31
N ILE A 113 -5.16 4.00 -4.22
CA ILE A 113 -4.91 5.34 -3.66
C ILE A 113 -4.11 5.17 -2.37
N MET A 114 -2.97 5.84 -2.30
CA MET A 114 -2.19 6.00 -1.09
C MET A 114 -2.38 7.41 -0.56
N ASP A 115 -2.75 7.51 0.71
CA ASP A 115 -3.01 8.76 1.43
C ASP A 115 -1.96 8.89 2.53
N ILE A 116 -1.14 9.94 2.46
CA ILE A 116 -0.06 10.19 3.41
C ILE A 116 -0.30 11.57 4.01
N GLN A 117 -0.48 11.58 5.32
CA GLN A 117 -0.63 12.82 6.08
C GLN A 117 0.66 13.12 6.84
N VAL A 118 1.21 14.29 6.58
CA VAL A 118 2.38 14.87 7.24
C VAL A 118 1.86 16.00 8.13
N LYS A 119 2.33 16.08 9.38
CA LYS A 119 1.78 16.97 10.42
C LYS A 119 2.92 17.62 11.20
N ASP A 120 2.82 18.94 11.30
CA ASP A 120 3.74 19.77 12.05
C ASP A 120 5.18 19.50 11.58
N THR A 121 6.08 19.12 12.49
CA THR A 121 7.49 18.81 12.19
C THR A 121 7.84 17.32 12.39
N GLU A 122 6.84 16.46 12.61
CA GLU A 122 7.06 15.06 12.97
C GLU A 122 7.97 14.92 14.20
N SER A 123 7.75 15.76 15.22
CA SER A 123 8.62 15.90 16.41
C SER A 123 10.03 16.44 16.10
N GLY A 124 10.14 17.37 15.14
CA GLY A 124 11.40 17.99 14.71
C GLY A 124 12.25 17.14 13.76
N ILE A 125 11.71 16.03 13.25
CA ILE A 125 12.40 15.14 12.31
C ILE A 125 12.44 15.77 10.91
N LEU A 126 11.31 16.33 10.47
CA LEU A 126 11.23 17.06 9.20
C LEU A 126 11.45 18.55 9.46
N THR A 127 12.30 19.17 8.64
CA THR A 127 12.54 20.62 8.70
C THR A 127 11.42 21.38 8.00
N THR A 128 11.07 22.54 8.55
CA THR A 128 10.12 23.52 7.99
C THR A 128 10.82 24.73 7.39
N HIS A 129 12.15 24.81 7.55
CA HIS A 129 12.96 25.91 7.03
C HIS A 129 13.21 25.81 5.53
N ASN A 130 13.15 24.59 4.98
CA ASN A 130 13.39 24.36 3.56
C ASN A 130 12.07 24.16 2.78
N ASP A 131 12.12 24.49 1.50
CA ASP A 131 11.09 24.13 0.55
C ASP A 131 11.38 22.77 -0.10
N TYR A 132 10.32 22.07 -0.49
CA TYR A 132 10.42 20.80 -1.20
C TYR A 132 9.69 20.91 -2.54
N ARG A 133 10.18 20.12 -3.51
CA ARG A 133 9.72 20.14 -4.91
C ARG A 133 9.49 18.74 -5.46
N GLN A 134 9.66 17.71 -4.63
CA GLN A 134 9.61 16.34 -5.08
C GLN A 134 9.07 15.45 -3.97
N ILE A 135 8.23 14.49 -4.36
CA ILE A 135 7.76 13.41 -3.50
C ILE A 135 8.00 12.10 -4.23
N SER A 136 8.50 11.11 -3.50
CA SER A 136 8.80 9.80 -4.05
C SER A 136 8.29 8.70 -3.16
N LEU A 137 7.83 7.61 -3.77
CA LEU A 137 7.55 6.36 -3.07
C LEU A 137 8.80 5.48 -3.17
N VAL A 138 9.31 5.07 -2.02
CA VAL A 138 10.49 4.21 -1.91
C VAL A 138 10.07 2.90 -1.23
N GLU A 139 10.32 1.80 -1.91
CA GLU A 139 10.14 0.45 -1.41
C GLU A 139 11.39 0.00 -0.65
N ASP A 140 11.18 -0.67 0.48
CA ASP A 140 12.21 -1.37 1.25
C ASP A 140 13.49 -0.55 1.58
N PRO A 141 13.38 0.67 2.15
CA PRO A 141 14.55 1.38 2.65
C PRO A 141 15.16 0.67 3.87
N ILE A 142 16.49 0.63 3.98
CA ILE A 142 17.19 0.02 5.13
C ILE A 142 17.79 1.08 6.06
N LEU A 143 17.95 0.73 7.33
CA LEU A 143 18.60 1.60 8.33
C LEU A 143 20.09 1.75 8.04
N TYR A 144 20.62 2.95 8.31
CA TYR A 144 22.02 3.29 8.04
C TYR A 144 23.01 2.30 8.63
N GLY A 145 23.95 1.83 7.80
CA GLY A 145 25.00 0.90 8.23
C GLY A 145 24.52 -0.52 8.58
N THR A 146 23.26 -0.86 8.25
CA THR A 146 22.68 -2.19 8.52
C THR A 146 22.08 -2.82 7.26
N SER A 147 21.58 -4.05 7.40
CA SER A 147 20.73 -4.72 6.40
C SER A 147 19.27 -4.82 6.82
N THR A 148 18.87 -4.06 7.85
CA THR A 148 17.52 -4.13 8.43
C THR A 148 16.60 -3.12 7.76
N LEU A 149 15.43 -3.58 7.31
CA LEU A 149 14.38 -2.71 6.76
C LEU A 149 13.91 -1.71 7.83
N SER A 150 13.70 -0.46 7.41
CA SER A 150 13.16 0.58 8.28
C SER A 150 11.67 0.36 8.50
N SER A 151 11.23 0.44 9.76
CA SER A 151 9.82 0.47 10.17
C SER A 151 9.45 1.78 10.88
N LEU A 152 10.32 2.79 10.80
CA LEU A 152 10.12 4.10 11.41
C LEU A 152 9.05 4.90 10.64
N SER A 153 8.20 5.61 11.38
CA SER A 153 7.10 6.40 10.80
C SER A 153 7.54 7.73 10.19
N ALA A 154 8.68 8.27 10.63
CA ALA A 154 9.31 9.46 10.08
C ALA A 154 10.82 9.32 10.24
N VAL A 155 11.58 9.78 9.24
CA VAL A 155 13.03 9.65 9.20
C VAL A 155 13.65 10.88 8.57
N SER A 156 14.86 11.22 9.01
CA SER A 156 15.65 12.27 8.36
C SER A 156 16.86 11.65 7.65
N GLN A 157 17.06 12.07 6.40
CA GLN A 157 18.22 11.73 5.57
C GLN A 157 19.32 12.79 5.61
N LEU A 158 19.21 13.76 6.51
CA LEU A 158 20.24 14.78 6.69
C LEU A 158 21.37 14.25 7.56
N THR A 159 22.60 14.60 7.19
CA THR A 159 23.76 14.45 8.08
C THR A 159 23.79 15.67 8.99
N VAL A 160 23.78 15.46 10.30
CA VAL A 160 23.79 16.56 11.28
C VAL A 160 25.17 16.64 11.92
N LEU A 161 25.79 17.82 11.89
CA LEU A 161 27.08 18.07 12.52
C LEU A 161 26.90 19.10 13.64
N TYR A 162 27.40 18.78 14.82
CA TYR A 162 27.58 19.74 15.90
C TYR A 162 28.92 20.42 15.71
N LEU A 163 28.96 21.74 15.82
CA LEU A 163 30.15 22.54 15.57
C LEU A 163 30.59 23.24 16.86
N ASN A 164 31.89 23.48 16.97
CA ASN A 164 32.51 24.23 18.06
C ASN A 164 33.25 25.46 17.52
N GLY A 165 33.29 26.50 18.36
CA GLY A 165 34.00 27.75 18.09
C GLY A 165 33.08 28.85 17.56
N THR A 166 33.69 29.96 17.19
CA THR A 166 33.01 31.15 16.67
C THR A 166 33.64 31.54 15.35
N SER A 167 32.81 31.80 14.34
CA SER A 167 33.22 32.20 13.00
C SER A 167 32.11 33.07 12.39
N VAL A 168 32.23 33.42 11.12
CA VAL A 168 31.07 33.90 10.36
C VAL A 168 30.01 32.80 10.27
N GLU A 169 28.76 33.20 10.03
CA GLU A 169 27.63 32.28 9.98
C GLU A 169 27.57 31.57 8.63
N TYR A 170 27.13 30.31 8.62
CA TYR A 170 26.84 29.58 7.39
C TYR A 170 25.52 30.09 6.78
N THR A 171 25.39 29.99 5.47
CA THR A 171 24.14 30.31 4.75
C THR A 171 23.52 29.05 4.19
N GLU A 172 22.19 28.98 4.18
CA GLU A 172 21.45 27.93 3.49
C GLU A 172 21.83 27.87 1.99
N ASP A 173 21.69 26.70 1.39
CA ASP A 173 22.06 26.33 0.02
C ASP A 173 23.56 26.38 -0.32
N GLU A 174 24.42 26.87 0.59
CA GLU A 174 25.85 26.87 0.33
C GLU A 174 26.46 25.47 0.41
N MET A 175 27.62 25.30 -0.23
CA MET A 175 28.44 24.09 -0.08
C MET A 175 29.37 24.25 1.11
N VAL A 176 29.50 23.20 1.91
CA VAL A 176 30.54 23.08 2.94
C VAL A 176 31.47 21.93 2.60
N TYR A 177 32.72 22.03 3.04
CA TYR A 177 33.72 21.00 2.80
C TYR A 177 34.74 20.86 3.93
N GLN A 178 35.36 19.69 4.01
CA GLN A 178 36.55 19.41 4.82
C GLN A 178 37.71 19.03 3.88
N GLY A 179 38.87 19.62 4.11
CA GLY A 179 40.09 19.39 3.31
C GLY A 179 40.69 20.68 2.75
N ALA A 180 41.71 20.53 1.90
CA ALA A 180 42.51 21.67 1.41
C ALA A 180 41.73 22.63 0.49
N SER A 181 40.76 22.12 -0.27
CA SER A 181 39.90 22.91 -1.17
C SER A 181 38.61 22.17 -1.48
N LEU A 182 37.60 22.88 -1.99
CA LEU A 182 36.34 22.27 -2.45
C LEU A 182 36.55 21.23 -3.58
N ALA A 183 37.56 21.42 -4.42
CA ALA A 183 37.85 20.52 -5.54
C ALA A 183 38.54 19.21 -5.08
N SER A 184 39.22 19.24 -3.94
CA SER A 184 39.98 18.13 -3.37
C SER A 184 39.51 17.80 -1.96
N SER A 185 38.21 17.97 -1.69
CA SER A 185 37.62 17.78 -0.37
C SER A 185 37.52 16.29 -0.01
N LEU A 186 37.75 15.95 1.25
CA LEU A 186 37.54 14.61 1.79
C LEU A 186 36.07 14.36 2.16
N PHE A 187 35.38 15.45 2.52
CA PHE A 187 33.95 15.48 2.79
C PHE A 187 33.38 16.78 2.25
N ARG A 188 32.17 16.74 1.71
CA ARG A 188 31.41 17.92 1.30
C ARG A 188 29.91 17.65 1.39
N GLY A 189 29.11 18.71 1.48
CA GLY A 189 27.65 18.63 1.47
C GLY A 189 27.01 20.00 1.30
N HIS A 190 25.72 20.01 1.00
CA HIS A 190 24.92 21.23 0.91
C HIS A 190 24.27 21.56 2.24
N VAL A 191 24.31 22.82 2.64
CA VAL A 191 23.66 23.32 3.86
C VAL A 191 22.16 23.39 3.63
N VAL A 192 21.41 22.62 4.42
CA VAL A 192 19.95 22.67 4.46
C VAL A 192 19.46 23.63 5.53
N GLU A 193 20.13 23.63 6.69
CA GLU A 193 19.73 24.45 7.83
C GLU A 193 20.96 24.73 8.69
N TRP A 194 21.08 25.97 9.16
CA TRP A 194 22.11 26.40 10.09
C TRP A 194 21.49 27.02 11.35
N ASP A 195 21.64 26.33 12.48
CA ASP A 195 21.23 26.82 13.79
C ASP A 195 22.44 27.44 14.52
N SER A 196 22.57 28.75 14.39
CA SER A 196 23.63 29.54 15.05
C SER A 196 23.54 29.54 16.58
N GLY A 197 22.36 29.30 17.17
CA GLY A 197 22.15 29.30 18.61
C GLY A 197 22.73 28.05 19.26
N ASN A 198 22.56 26.90 18.61
CA ASN A 198 23.06 25.60 19.09
C ASN A 198 24.35 25.13 18.39
N ASN A 199 24.84 25.87 17.40
CA ASN A 199 25.94 25.48 16.51
C ASN A 199 25.71 24.13 15.82
N ILE A 200 24.51 23.95 15.27
CA ILE A 200 24.12 22.71 14.58
C ILE A 200 23.93 23.03 13.10
N ILE A 201 24.59 22.25 12.23
CA ILE A 201 24.41 22.32 10.79
C ILE A 201 23.81 21.02 10.27
N LYS A 202 22.77 21.11 9.45
CA LYS A 202 22.15 19.97 8.78
C LYS A 202 22.52 19.99 7.31
N LEU A 203 23.05 18.87 6.81
CA LEU A 203 23.60 18.75 5.47
C LEU A 203 22.86 17.71 4.64
N SER A 204 22.65 18.02 3.37
CA SER A 204 22.15 17.09 2.36
C SER A 204 23.20 16.84 1.27
N ASN A 205 22.96 15.83 0.43
CA ASN A 205 23.82 15.46 -0.69
C ASN A 205 25.30 15.37 -0.30
N THR A 206 25.55 14.71 0.83
CA THR A 206 26.88 14.57 1.38
C THR A 206 27.70 13.54 0.60
N ASP A 207 28.95 13.88 0.32
CA ASP A 207 29.92 13.03 -0.37
C ASP A 207 31.18 12.92 0.48
N GLY A 208 31.66 11.69 0.69
CA GLY A 208 32.70 11.37 1.67
C GLY A 208 32.18 11.11 3.08
N THR A 209 33.09 10.94 4.04
CA THR A 209 32.76 10.70 5.47
C THR A 209 33.24 11.87 6.30
N PRO A 210 32.35 12.56 7.03
CA PRO A 210 32.75 13.68 7.87
C PRO A 210 33.67 13.19 9.00
N SER A 211 34.64 14.01 9.36
CA SER A 211 35.53 13.80 10.50
C SER A 211 35.37 14.94 11.50
N LYS A 212 35.91 14.78 12.72
CA LYS A 212 35.94 15.82 13.76
C LYS A 212 37.03 16.86 13.48
N ASP A 213 36.96 17.46 12.29
CA ASP A 213 37.92 18.44 11.75
C ASP A 213 37.18 19.72 11.29
N LEU A 214 37.93 20.69 10.79
CA LEU A 214 37.43 21.98 10.34
C LEU A 214 36.48 21.84 9.15
N LEU A 215 35.24 22.30 9.34
CA LEU A 215 34.24 22.44 8.28
C LEU A 215 34.25 23.86 7.74
N ILE A 216 34.46 24.02 6.43
CA ILE A 216 34.62 25.30 5.77
C ILE A 216 33.44 25.56 4.82
N GLY A 217 32.79 26.72 4.93
CA GLY A 217 31.80 27.21 3.98
C GLY A 217 32.46 27.71 2.70
N ALA A 218 32.02 27.22 1.55
CA ALA A 218 32.61 27.55 0.26
C ALA A 218 32.37 29.02 -0.14
N ASN A 219 31.23 29.58 0.28
CA ASN A 219 30.85 30.94 -0.08
C ASN A 219 31.08 31.90 1.09
N THR A 220 30.65 31.49 2.29
CA THR A 220 30.75 32.32 3.50
C THR A 220 32.15 32.35 4.09
N THR A 221 32.99 31.38 3.77
CA THR A 221 34.27 31.11 4.46
C THR A 221 34.12 30.83 5.96
N ALA A 222 32.89 30.52 6.42
CA ALA A 222 32.61 30.08 7.78
C ALA A 222 33.45 28.85 8.11
N ALA A 223 34.11 28.87 9.26
CA ALA A 223 35.08 27.84 9.61
C ALA A 223 34.93 27.47 11.09
N ARG A 224 34.37 26.27 11.36
CA ARG A 224 34.15 25.74 12.70
C ARG A 224 34.55 24.26 12.76
N PHE A 225 35.03 23.81 13.92
CA PHE A 225 35.42 22.40 14.08
C PHE A 225 34.20 21.54 14.37
N VAL A 226 34.09 20.40 13.69
CA VAL A 226 33.04 19.41 13.98
C VAL A 226 33.35 18.74 15.31
N SER A 227 32.40 18.81 16.24
CA SER A 227 32.47 18.22 17.57
C SER A 227 31.75 16.88 17.65
N ASP A 228 30.63 16.74 16.93
CA ASP A 228 29.89 15.48 16.84
C ASP A 228 29.15 15.32 15.52
N ILE A 229 28.86 14.05 15.18
CA ILE A 229 28.36 13.65 13.86
C ILE A 229 27.19 12.69 14.07
N ILE A 230 26.03 13.06 13.56
CA ILE A 230 24.87 12.18 13.44
C ILE A 230 24.69 11.84 11.96
N ASN A 231 24.81 10.54 11.66
CA ASN A 231 24.57 10.01 10.32
C ASN A 231 23.07 10.04 9.98
N PRO A 232 22.72 10.04 8.68
CA PRO A 232 21.33 9.91 8.25
C PRO A 232 20.69 8.62 8.80
N THR A 233 19.35 8.62 8.92
CA THR A 233 18.62 7.50 9.53
C THR A 233 18.57 6.28 8.62
N LEU A 234 18.36 6.50 7.32
CA LEU A 234 18.36 5.46 6.31
C LEU A 234 19.71 5.40 5.61
N GLN A 235 20.06 4.21 5.13
CA GLN A 235 21.23 4.04 4.27
C GLN A 235 21.01 4.84 2.97
N PRO A 236 21.90 5.79 2.62
CA PRO A 236 21.81 6.50 1.35
C PRO A 236 21.77 5.52 0.18
N ARG A 237 20.88 5.78 -0.78
CA ARG A 237 20.71 4.96 -2.00
C ARG A 237 20.24 3.52 -1.73
N SER A 238 19.59 3.30 -0.59
CA SER A 238 18.86 2.05 -0.32
C SER A 238 17.40 2.12 -0.75
N GLY A 239 16.79 0.96 -0.94
CA GLY A 239 15.42 0.83 -1.43
C GLY A 239 15.28 1.05 -2.94
N ASN A 240 14.08 0.80 -3.45
CA ASN A 240 13.72 1.00 -4.85
C ASN A 240 12.73 2.15 -4.99
N ILE A 241 13.02 3.11 -5.88
CA ILE A 241 12.08 4.19 -6.19
C ILE A 241 10.99 3.64 -7.10
N LEU A 242 9.75 3.59 -6.61
CA LEU A 242 8.59 3.12 -7.37
C LEU A 242 7.87 4.27 -8.09
N TYR A 243 7.88 5.45 -7.48
CA TYR A 243 7.18 6.62 -7.99
C TYR A 243 7.95 7.88 -7.62
N THR A 244 7.89 8.89 -8.48
CA THR A 244 8.41 10.23 -8.20
C THR A 244 7.54 11.24 -8.92
N ASP A 245 7.11 12.25 -8.18
CA ASP A 245 6.40 13.40 -8.71
C ASP A 245 7.17 14.68 -8.40
N ASN A 246 7.23 15.57 -9.38
CA ASN A 246 7.87 16.87 -9.24
C ASN A 246 6.79 17.93 -9.18
N MET A 247 6.87 18.80 -8.18
CA MET A 247 5.93 19.87 -7.93
C MET A 247 6.64 21.23 -7.87
N THR A 248 5.84 22.29 -7.94
CA THR A 248 6.32 23.63 -7.59
C THR A 248 6.83 23.64 -6.15
N ALA A 249 7.75 24.53 -5.83
CA ALA A 249 8.25 24.68 -4.47
C ALA A 249 7.10 24.92 -3.49
N ILE A 250 7.06 24.12 -2.44
CA ILE A 250 6.16 24.31 -1.31
C ILE A 250 7.02 24.46 -0.06
N GLN A 251 6.77 25.53 0.69
CA GLN A 251 7.36 25.76 2.00
C GLN A 251 6.42 25.19 3.06
N ARG A 252 6.99 24.49 4.06
CA ARG A 252 6.24 23.95 5.19
C ARG A 252 6.15 24.96 6.33
N ALA A 253 5.19 24.77 7.23
CA ALA A 253 5.07 25.52 8.48
C ALA A 253 4.89 24.56 9.66
N ASP A 254 5.33 24.98 10.85
CA ASP A 254 5.36 24.13 12.06
C ASP A 254 3.97 23.69 12.56
N ASP A 255 2.91 24.39 12.15
CA ASP A 255 1.52 24.16 12.54
C ASP A 255 0.64 23.72 11.35
N GLN A 256 1.27 23.32 10.24
CA GLN A 256 0.58 22.88 9.05
C GLN A 256 0.40 21.36 9.03
N ALA A 257 -0.73 20.92 8.48
CA ALA A 257 -0.95 19.54 8.07
C ALA A 257 -1.01 19.46 6.55
N GLU A 258 -0.17 18.62 5.97
CA GLU A 258 -0.15 18.34 4.53
C GLU A 258 -0.71 16.95 4.24
N ASP A 259 -1.49 16.85 3.17
CA ASP A 259 -2.12 15.60 2.72
C ASP A 259 -1.69 15.33 1.28
N TYR A 260 -1.06 14.16 1.06
CA TYR A 260 -0.59 13.70 -0.24
C TYR A 260 -1.37 12.47 -0.67
N LYS A 261 -1.99 12.56 -1.85
CA LYS A 261 -2.74 11.47 -2.45
C LYS A 261 -2.05 11.01 -3.73
N ILE A 262 -1.49 9.81 -3.71
CA ILE A 262 -0.86 9.18 -4.86
C ILE A 262 -1.83 8.15 -5.42
N ILE A 263 -2.13 8.26 -6.71
CA ILE A 263 -3.05 7.35 -7.41
C ILE A 263 -2.23 6.49 -8.37
N LEU A 264 -2.22 5.18 -8.15
CA LEU A 264 -1.61 4.20 -9.03
C LEU A 264 -2.69 3.43 -9.79
N ASN A 265 -2.42 3.13 -11.05
CA ASN A 265 -3.27 2.30 -11.92
C ASN A 265 -2.52 0.99 -12.21
N PHE A 266 -3.22 -0.14 -12.22
CA PHE A 266 -2.66 -1.47 -12.49
C PHE A 266 -3.61 -2.32 -13.33
#